data_AF-A0A820AJJ5-F1
#
_entry.id   AF-A0A820AJJ5-F1
#
_cell.length_a   1.000
_cell.length_b   1.000
_cell.length_c   1.000
_cell.angle_alpha   90.00
_cell.angle_beta   90.00
_cell.angle_gamma   90.00
#
_symmetry.space_group_name_H-M   'P 1'
#
loop_
_entity.id
_entity.type
_entity.pdbx_description
1 polymer ?
#
loop_
_entity_poly.entity_id
_entity_poly.type
_entity_poly.pdbx_seq_one_letter_code
_entity_poly.pdbx_strand_id
1 'polypeptide(L)'
;MYIIDLNNERIQKWLANATKGTTLIQNLIYLYGITMDFNENIYYTDTNDQAIYQLNIVSNQTVMIVGDENRHHHCNVSFFPTAMKLDKFENIFVIINGSS
;
A
#
# COMPACT_ATOMS: atom_id res chain seq x y z
N MET A 1 6.47 -9.56 10.07
CA MET A 1 6.75 -9.48 8.63
C MET A 1 5.44 -9.25 7.89
N TYR A 2 5.43 -8.42 6.87
CA TYR A 2 4.25 -8.17 6.02
C TYR A 2 4.57 -8.61 4.60
N ILE A 3 3.63 -9.31 3.97
CA ILE A 3 3.80 -9.90 2.64
C ILE A 3 2.62 -9.47 1.76
N ILE A 4 2.93 -8.95 0.58
CA ILE A 4 1.98 -8.89 -0.53
C ILE A 4 1.97 -10.28 -1.17
N ASP A 5 0.87 -11.01 -0.98
CA ASP A 5 0.64 -12.31 -1.58
C ASP A 5 -0.14 -12.10 -2.88
N LEU A 6 0.59 -11.64 -3.90
CA LEU A 6 0.06 -11.15 -5.18
C LEU A 6 -0.96 -12.07 -5.83
N ASN A 7 -0.62 -13.36 -5.97
CA ASN A 7 -1.49 -14.33 -6.63
C ASN A 7 -2.75 -14.66 -5.84
N ASN A 8 -2.79 -14.32 -4.55
CA ASN A 8 -3.95 -14.45 -3.69
C ASN A 8 -4.56 -13.08 -3.33
N GLU A 9 -4.15 -12.00 -4.02
CA GLU A 9 -4.75 -10.67 -3.95
C GLU A 9 -4.91 -10.12 -2.52
N ARG A 10 -3.90 -10.37 -1.66
CA ARG A 10 -4.00 -10.06 -0.24
C ARG A 10 -2.69 -9.57 0.38
N ILE A 11 -2.83 -8.85 1.49
CA ILE A 11 -1.73 -8.48 2.38
C ILE A 11 -1.82 -9.34 3.63
N GLN A 12 -0.72 -9.96 4.03
CA GLN A 12 -0.65 -10.83 5.22
C GLN A 12 0.39 -10.37 6.24
N LYS A 13 0.08 -10.49 7.54
CA LYS A 13 1.02 -10.40 8.66
C LYS A 13 1.51 -11.79 9.04
N TRP A 14 2.82 -11.92 9.16
CA TRP A 14 3.50 -13.14 9.59
C TRP A 14 4.33 -12.84 10.84
N LEU A 15 4.07 -13.59 11.92
CA LEU A 15 4.91 -13.60 13.11
C LEU A 15 6.19 -14.39 12.83
N ALA A 16 7.24 -14.12 13.61
CA ALA A 16 8.47 -14.92 13.55
C ALA A 16 8.13 -16.40 13.81
N ASN A 17 8.68 -17.29 12.99
CA ASN A 17 8.45 -18.73 13.04
C ASN A 17 6.99 -19.19 12.81
N ALA A 18 6.11 -18.31 12.34
CA ALA A 18 4.74 -18.70 11.98
C ALA A 18 4.73 -19.63 10.75
N THR A 19 3.82 -20.60 10.73
CA THR A 19 3.58 -21.48 9.59
C THR A 19 2.44 -21.00 8.69
N LYS A 20 1.70 -19.99 9.13
CA LYS A 20 0.59 -19.35 8.39
C LYS A 20 0.55 -17.85 8.68
N GLY A 21 0.16 -17.07 7.70
CA GLY A 21 -0.10 -15.63 7.84
C GLY A 21 -1.53 -15.33 8.26
N THR A 22 -1.73 -14.14 8.84
CA THR A 22 -3.04 -13.54 9.06
C THR A 22 -3.33 -12.56 7.94
N THR A 23 -4.41 -12.77 7.18
CA THR A 23 -4.89 -11.83 6.16
C THR A 23 -5.33 -10.53 6.84
N LEU A 24 -4.78 -9.40 6.40
CA LEU A 24 -5.18 -8.06 6.83
C LEU A 24 -6.11 -7.39 5.82
N ILE A 25 -5.80 -7.52 4.54
CA ILE A 25 -6.63 -7.02 3.43
C ILE A 25 -6.68 -8.09 2.34
N GLN A 26 -7.79 -8.15 1.61
CA GLN A 26 -8.06 -9.10 0.52
C GLN A 26 -8.75 -8.39 -0.65
N ASN A 27 -8.84 -9.07 -1.79
CA ASN A 27 -9.44 -8.57 -3.04
C ASN A 27 -8.70 -7.34 -3.61
N LEU A 28 -7.37 -7.33 -3.48
CA LEU A 28 -6.50 -6.26 -3.97
C LEU A 28 -5.73 -6.76 -5.20
N ILE A 29 -6.05 -6.19 -6.37
CA ILE A 29 -5.68 -6.79 -7.66
C ILE A 29 -4.30 -6.30 -8.15
N TYR A 30 -3.89 -5.06 -7.81
CA TYR A 30 -2.68 -4.43 -8.37
C TYR A 30 -1.75 -3.82 -7.32
N LEU A 31 -1.37 -4.62 -6.33
CA LEU A 31 -0.46 -4.23 -5.24
C LEU A 31 1.00 -4.45 -5.59
N TYR A 32 1.85 -3.43 -5.54
CA TYR A 32 3.29 -3.63 -5.78
C TYR A 32 4.17 -3.09 -4.65
N GLY A 33 3.78 -1.99 -4.02
CA GLY A 33 4.51 -1.39 -2.90
C GLY A 33 3.79 -1.57 -1.58
N ILE A 34 4.53 -1.91 -0.53
CA ILE A 34 4.06 -1.88 0.86
C ILE A 34 5.14 -1.30 1.77
N THR A 35 4.75 -0.45 2.72
CA THR A 35 5.61 0.03 3.81
C THR A 35 4.79 0.26 5.09
N MET A 36 5.44 0.56 6.20
CA MET A 36 4.80 0.68 7.52
C MET A 36 5.49 1.73 8.39
N ASP A 37 4.69 2.57 9.06
CA ASP A 37 5.16 3.59 9.99
C ASP A 37 5.40 3.05 11.43
N PHE A 38 5.83 3.91 12.35
CA PHE A 38 6.10 3.49 13.73
C PHE A 38 4.82 3.15 14.53
N ASN A 39 3.65 3.53 14.04
CA ASN A 39 2.35 3.25 14.65
C ASN A 39 1.67 1.99 14.06
N GLU A 40 2.40 1.22 13.25
CA GLU A 40 1.92 0.06 12.50
C GLU A 40 0.82 0.37 11.47
N ASN A 41 0.66 1.61 11.01
CA ASN A 41 -0.13 1.88 9.82
C ASN A 41 0.58 1.29 8.60
N ILE A 42 -0.18 0.61 7.74
CA ILE A 42 0.32 0.02 6.49
C ILE A 42 0.01 0.97 5.35
N TYR A 43 1.02 1.31 4.57
CA TYR A 43 0.86 2.04 3.33
C TYR A 43 1.05 1.07 2.19
N TYR A 44 0.14 1.06 1.22
CA TYR A 44 0.27 0.23 0.04
C TYR A 44 -0.13 0.97 -1.24
N THR A 45 0.46 0.56 -2.35
CA THR A 45 0.13 1.10 -3.67
C THR A 45 -0.93 0.25 -4.33
N ASP A 46 -1.91 0.87 -4.97
CA ASP A 46 -2.77 0.22 -5.96
C ASP A 46 -2.53 0.89 -7.31
N THR A 47 -1.81 0.19 -8.19
CA THR A 47 -1.44 0.73 -9.49
C THR A 47 -2.61 0.90 -10.44
N ASN A 48 -3.68 0.11 -10.28
CA ASN A 48 -4.85 0.20 -11.15
C ASN A 48 -5.70 1.41 -10.76
N ASP A 49 -5.87 1.62 -9.45
CA ASP A 49 -6.50 2.82 -8.92
C ASP A 49 -5.58 4.05 -8.98
N GLN A 50 -4.32 3.89 -9.42
CA GLN A 50 -3.31 4.95 -9.43
C GLN A 50 -3.26 5.68 -8.09
N ALA A 51 -3.27 4.90 -7.01
CA ALA A 51 -3.50 5.38 -5.66
C ALA A 51 -2.50 4.79 -4.66
N ILE A 52 -2.36 5.50 -3.54
CA ILE A 52 -1.70 5.04 -2.33
C ILE A 52 -2.71 5.10 -1.21
N TYR A 53 -2.85 3.98 -0.53
CA TYR A 53 -3.76 3.82 0.58
C TYR A 53 -2.98 3.67 1.88
N GLN A 54 -3.58 4.16 2.97
CA GLN A 54 -3.16 3.88 4.34
C GLN A 54 -4.23 3.00 5.01
N LEU A 55 -3.83 1.84 5.51
CA LEU A 55 -4.60 1.02 6.43
C LEU A 55 -4.11 1.27 7.86
N ASN A 56 -5.01 1.72 8.74
CA ASN A 56 -4.79 1.61 10.17
C ASN A 56 -5.18 0.20 10.63
N ILE A 57 -4.20 -0.60 11.07
CA ILE A 57 -4.44 -2.00 11.43
C ILE A 57 -5.26 -2.17 12.72
N VAL A 58 -5.28 -1.15 13.59
CA VAL A 58 -5.97 -1.19 14.89
C VAL A 58 -7.46 -0.93 14.70
N SER A 59 -7.82 0.11 13.95
CA SER A 59 -9.20 0.44 13.63
C SER A 59 -9.75 -0.34 12.43
N ASN A 60 -8.87 -1.02 11.68
CA ASN A 60 -9.20 -1.68 10.42
C ASN A 60 -9.87 -0.74 9.41
N GLN A 61 -9.39 0.50 9.35
CA GLN A 61 -9.87 1.52 8.42
C GLN A 61 -8.82 1.80 7.35
N THR A 62 -9.26 1.78 6.11
CA THR A 62 -8.45 2.15 4.95
C THR A 62 -8.89 3.52 4.44
N VAL A 63 -7.92 4.39 4.19
CA VAL A 63 -8.13 5.70 3.54
C VAL A 63 -7.18 5.85 2.37
N MET A 64 -7.67 6.45 1.29
CA MET A 64 -6.81 6.91 0.19
C MET A 64 -6.06 8.15 0.66
N ILE A 65 -4.73 8.17 0.55
CA ILE A 65 -3.90 9.31 0.97
C ILE A 65 -3.27 10.05 -0.22
N VAL A 66 -3.10 9.36 -1.35
CA VAL A 66 -2.66 9.91 -2.63
C VAL A 66 -3.44 9.15 -3.70
N GLY A 67 -3.84 9.83 -4.76
CA GLY A 67 -4.67 9.24 -5.80
C GLY A 67 -5.86 10.14 -6.05
N ASP A 68 -6.72 9.75 -6.98
CA ASP A 68 -7.79 10.60 -7.40
C ASP A 68 -9.14 10.00 -7.01
N GLU A 69 -9.75 10.52 -5.94
CA GLU A 69 -11.08 10.06 -5.54
C GLU A 69 -12.14 10.27 -6.65
N ASN A 70 -11.84 11.13 -7.65
CA ASN A 70 -12.45 11.31 -8.98
C ASN A 70 -11.64 12.31 -9.86
N ARG A 71 -10.34 12.13 -10.15
CA ARG A 71 -9.40 13.16 -10.70
C ARG A 71 -9.08 14.38 -9.82
N HIS A 72 -9.30 14.35 -8.50
CA HIS A 72 -9.18 15.57 -7.69
C HIS A 72 -8.42 15.52 -6.36
N HIS A 73 -7.47 14.60 -6.14
CA HIS A 73 -6.33 14.90 -5.24
C HIS A 73 -4.99 14.86 -6.02
N HIS A 74 -4.62 16.04 -6.53
CA HIS A 74 -3.26 16.53 -6.81
C HIS A 74 -2.32 15.73 -7.73
N CYS A 75 -2.76 14.69 -8.43
CA CYS A 75 -1.97 14.05 -9.49
C CYS A 75 -2.63 14.22 -10.87
N ASN A 76 -2.39 15.35 -11.53
CA ASN A 76 -2.82 15.59 -12.94
C ASN A 76 -1.97 14.80 -13.96
N VAL A 77 -1.28 13.75 -13.54
CA VAL A 77 -0.39 12.92 -14.35
C VAL A 77 -0.72 11.48 -14.02
N SER A 78 -0.98 10.67 -15.06
CA SER A 78 -1.12 9.22 -14.89
C SER A 78 0.12 8.70 -14.16
N PHE A 79 -0.11 8.14 -12.98
CA PHE A 79 0.92 7.82 -12.01
C PHE A 79 0.75 6.35 -11.62
N PHE A 80 1.79 5.55 -11.82
CA PHE A 80 1.76 4.12 -11.55
C PHE A 80 2.72 3.79 -10.40
N PRO A 81 2.24 3.88 -9.14
CA PRO A 81 3.08 3.65 -7.96
C PRO A 81 3.44 2.18 -7.80
N THR A 82 4.72 1.85 -7.88
CA THR A 82 5.18 0.46 -7.86
C THR A 82 5.90 0.05 -6.58
N ALA A 83 6.58 0.97 -5.90
CA ALA A 83 7.29 0.65 -4.68
C ALA A 83 7.32 1.85 -3.74
N MET A 84 7.46 1.58 -2.45
CA MET A 84 7.49 2.61 -1.41
C MET A 84 8.51 2.30 -0.33
N LYS A 85 9.02 3.36 0.29
CA LYS A 85 9.76 3.27 1.55
C LYS A 85 9.48 4.49 2.41
N LEU A 86 9.63 4.32 3.72
CA LEU A 86 9.66 5.42 4.69
C LEU A 86 11.11 5.75 5.06
N ASP A 87 11.37 7.01 5.38
CA ASP A 87 12.58 7.41 6.09
C ASP A 87 12.35 7.48 7.61
N LYS A 88 13.39 7.85 8.37
CA LYS A 88 13.34 7.96 9.83
C LYS A 88 12.41 9.07 10.36
N PHE A 89 11.91 9.93 9.49
CA PHE A 89 10.99 11.03 9.81
C PHE A 89 9.58 10.76 9.26
N GLU A 90 9.31 9.53 8.83
CA GLU A 90 8.03 9.09 8.25
C GLU A 90 7.65 9.77 6.92
N ASN A 91 8.63 10.28 6.17
CA ASN A 91 8.38 10.72 4.79
C ASN A 91 8.25 9.50 3.87
N ILE A 92 7.19 9.45 3.06
CA ILE A 92 6.96 8.40 2.07
C ILE A 92 7.68 8.75 0.76
N PHE A 93 8.61 7.89 0.35
CA PHE A 93 9.23 7.92 -0.97
C PHE A 93 8.58 6.87 -1.86
N VAL A 94 8.17 7.26 -3.06
CA VAL A 94 7.42 6.41 -3.99
C VAL A 94 8.19 6.29 -5.29
N ILE A 95 8.33 5.06 -5.80
CA ILE A 95 8.78 4.79 -7.16
C ILE A 95 7.55 4.78 -8.07
N ILE A 96 7.61 5.57 -9.14
CA ILE A 96 6.53 5.77 -10.09
C ILE A 96 7.02 5.36 -11.47
N ASN A 97 6.25 4.54 -12.17
CA ASN A 97 6.46 4.33 -13.59
C ASN A 97 5.68 5.37 -14.40
N GLY A 98 6.31 5.91 -15.45
CA GLY A 98 5.65 6.84 -16.36
C GLY A 98 4.63 6.14 -17.25
N SER A 99 3.59 6.87 -17.63
CA SER A 99 2.74 6.54 -18.77
C SER A 99 3.55 6.83 -20.04
N SER A 100 3.89 5.80 -20.80
CA SER A 100 4.45 5.94 -22.16
C SER A 100 3.41 6.46 -23.14
#